data_AF-A0A3R6JEX5-F1
#
_entry.id   AF-A0A3R6JEX5-F1
#
_cell.length_a   1.000
_cell.length_b   1.000
_cell.length_c   1.000
_cell.angle_alpha   90.00
_cell.angle_beta   90.00
_cell.angle_gamma   90.00
#
_symmetry.space_group_name_H-M   'P 1'
#
loop_
_entity.id
_entity.type
_entity.pdbx_description
1 polymer ?
#
loop_
_entity_poly.entity_id
_entity_poly.type
_entity_poly.pdbx_seq_one_letter_code
_entity_poly.pdbx_strand_id
1 'polypeptide(L)'
;MIECIRTAARDSKTERIKVSCLDIIVTMIEKKPYYEIKYKEIGEDYYHVGYSSYKLENVLAWKDECFEIVKECRPQTNADRIRSMTDEELLDFLCSIETYEQGSVKTIEGGVAMCSVTEVEQWLKAESEG
;
A
#
# COMPACT_ATOMS: atom_id res chain seq x y z
N MET A 1 -20.48 30.05 -11.59
CA MET A 1 -19.07 30.24 -11.22
C MET A 1 -18.65 29.06 -10.35
N ILE A 2 -18.18 27.98 -10.97
CA ILE A 2 -17.46 26.88 -10.30
C ILE A 2 -16.19 26.70 -11.14
N GLU A 3 -15.29 27.66 -10.98
CA GLU A 3 -13.88 27.51 -11.36
C GLU A 3 -13.17 27.01 -10.10
N CYS A 4 -13.20 25.70 -9.86
CA CYS A 4 -12.20 25.08 -8.99
C CYS A 4 -11.31 24.23 -9.88
N ILE A 5 -10.26 24.89 -10.37
CA ILE A 5 -8.94 24.31 -10.62
C ILE A 5 -8.92 23.33 -11.81
N ARG A 6 -8.97 23.93 -13.00
CA ARG A 6 -8.31 23.43 -14.23
C ARG A 6 -6.79 23.62 -14.19
N THR A 7 -6.17 23.85 -13.02
CA THR A 7 -4.73 24.04 -12.95
C THR A 7 -4.05 22.68 -13.13
N ALA A 8 -3.68 22.43 -14.38
CA ALA A 8 -3.08 21.23 -14.94
C ALA A 8 -4.04 20.09 -15.35
N ALA A 9 -5.16 20.42 -15.99
CA ALA A 9 -5.56 19.60 -17.14
C ALA A 9 -4.51 19.80 -18.24
N ARG A 10 -3.35 19.13 -18.08
CA ARG A 10 -2.34 19.00 -19.14
C ARG A 10 -3.08 18.57 -20.40
N ASP A 11 -2.81 19.26 -21.51
CA ASP A 11 -3.46 19.06 -22.80
C ASP A 11 -3.69 17.57 -23.12
N SER A 12 -4.80 17.26 -23.78
CA SER A 12 -5.29 15.92 -24.10
C SER A 12 -4.46 15.13 -25.12
N LYS A 13 -3.13 15.17 -24.97
CA LYS A 13 -2.12 14.34 -25.63
C LYS A 13 -0.95 13.98 -24.69
N THR A 14 -1.09 14.28 -23.40
CA THR A 14 0.01 14.20 -22.42
C THR A 14 0.06 12.80 -21.80
N GLU A 15 1.28 12.28 -21.65
CA GLU A 15 1.60 11.01 -20.99
C GLU A 15 0.89 10.89 -19.63
N ARG A 16 0.31 9.71 -19.33
CA ARG A 16 -0.32 9.43 -18.04
C ARG A 16 0.68 9.64 -16.91
N ILE A 17 0.20 10.13 -15.76
CA ILE A 17 1.00 10.27 -14.55
C ILE A 17 1.32 8.87 -14.03
N LYS A 18 2.60 8.50 -14.05
CA LYS A 18 3.08 7.21 -13.55
C LYS A 18 3.17 7.27 -12.04
N VAL A 19 2.46 6.37 -11.37
CA VAL A 19 2.36 6.35 -9.90
C VAL A 19 2.63 4.97 -9.34
N SER A 20 3.21 4.91 -8.15
CA SER A 20 3.42 3.66 -7.41
C SER A 20 2.26 3.29 -6.51
N CYS A 21 1.48 4.28 -6.08
CA CYS A 21 0.29 4.12 -5.26
C CYS A 21 -0.81 5.05 -5.77
N LEU A 22 -2.06 4.56 -5.76
CA LEU A 22 -3.22 5.29 -6.26
C LEU A 22 -4.48 4.81 -5.52
N ASP A 23 -4.98 5.64 -4.61
CA ASP A 23 -6.16 5.37 -3.80
C ASP A 23 -7.20 6.49 -3.95
N ILE A 24 -8.48 6.15 -3.76
CA ILE A 24 -9.54 7.14 -3.61
C ILE A 24 -9.85 7.26 -2.12
N ILE A 25 -9.70 8.47 -1.58
CA ILE A 25 -10.09 8.80 -0.21
C ILE A 25 -11.44 9.51 -0.21
N VAL A 26 -12.18 9.36 0.90
CA VAL A 26 -13.50 9.96 1.08
C VAL A 26 -13.51 10.78 2.35
N THR A 27 -13.82 12.06 2.22
CA THR A 27 -13.99 13.00 3.34
C THR A 27 -15.48 13.34 3.47
N MET A 28 -16.04 13.25 4.68
CA MET A 28 -17.42 13.65 4.93
C MET A 28 -17.49 15.16 5.23
N ILE A 29 -17.94 15.95 4.27
CA ILE A 29 -18.14 17.40 4.41
C ILE A 29 -19.65 17.67 4.49
N GLU A 30 -20.11 18.26 5.60
CA GLU A 30 -21.54 18.53 5.82
C GLU A 30 -22.45 17.30 5.59
N LYS A 31 -21.99 16.12 6.02
CA LYS A 31 -22.65 14.82 5.81
C LYS A 31 -22.77 14.37 4.35
N LYS A 32 -22.06 15.02 3.43
CA LYS A 32 -21.94 14.60 2.03
C LYS A 32 -20.52 14.09 1.78
N PRO A 33 -20.36 13.00 1.00
CA PRO A 33 -19.05 12.49 0.66
C PRO A 33 -18.36 13.44 -0.34
N TYR A 34 -17.09 13.70 -0.10
CA TYR A 34 -16.17 14.39 -0.99
C TYR A 34 -15.04 13.43 -1.33
N TYR A 35 -14.86 13.16 -2.61
CA TYR A 35 -13.94 12.14 -3.11
C TYR A 35 -12.68 12.79 -3.65
N GLU A 36 -11.52 12.24 -3.32
CA GLU A 36 -10.22 12.77 -3.74
C GLU A 36 -9.29 11.62 -4.10
N ILE A 37 -8.37 11.83 -5.04
CA ILE A 37 -7.33 10.87 -5.38
C ILE A 37 -6.10 11.16 -4.54
N LYS A 38 -5.68 10.18 -3.75
CA LYS A 38 -4.39 10.15 -3.09
C LYS A 38 -3.42 9.32 -3.92
N TYR A 39 -2.31 9.90 -4.35
CA TYR A 39 -1.36 9.23 -5.23
C TYR A 39 0.08 9.55 -4.88
N LYS A 40 1.01 8.71 -5.36
CA LYS A 40 2.45 8.89 -5.19
C LYS A 40 3.12 8.73 -6.55
N GLU A 41 3.73 9.79 -7.07
CA GLU A 41 4.48 9.68 -8.34
C GLU A 41 5.76 8.87 -8.13
N ILE A 42 6.23 8.22 -9.21
CA ILE A 42 7.44 7.42 -9.15
C ILE A 42 8.65 8.29 -8.76
N GLY A 43 9.39 7.85 -7.75
CA GLY A 43 10.62 8.51 -7.28
C GLY A 43 10.40 9.55 -6.18
N GLU A 44 9.16 9.81 -5.78
CA GLU A 44 8.86 10.64 -4.62
C GLU A 44 8.79 9.79 -3.34
N ASP A 45 8.85 10.42 -2.17
CA ASP A 45 8.67 9.79 -0.85
C ASP A 45 7.39 10.24 -0.13
N TYR A 46 6.68 11.23 -0.68
CA TYR A 46 5.45 11.80 -0.14
C TYR A 46 4.24 11.53 -1.05
N TYR A 47 3.03 11.81 -0.53
CA TYR A 47 1.78 11.64 -1.27
C TYR A 47 1.20 12.99 -1.69
N HIS A 48 0.57 13.00 -2.87
CA HIS A 48 -0.29 14.06 -3.34
C HIS A 48 -1.75 13.74 -3.04
N VAL A 49 -2.57 14.78 -2.87
CA VAL A 49 -4.03 14.68 -2.81
C VAL A 49 -4.62 15.70 -3.77
N GLY A 50 -5.43 15.24 -4.71
CA GLY A 50 -6.04 16.09 -5.74
C GLY A 50 -7.09 15.36 -6.56
N TYR A 51 -7.48 15.92 -7.72
CA TYR A 51 -8.53 15.36 -8.58
C TYR A 51 -9.83 15.09 -7.80
N SER A 52 -10.27 16.13 -7.09
CA SER A 52 -11.33 16.03 -6.09
C SER A 52 -12.70 16.44 -6.63
N SER A 53 -13.76 15.75 -6.20
CA SER A 53 -15.13 16.08 -6.58
C SER A 53 -16.16 15.54 -5.60
N TYR A 54 -17.33 16.19 -5.54
CA TYR A 54 -18.52 15.61 -4.90
C TYR A 54 -19.17 14.49 -5.74
N LYS A 55 -18.73 14.32 -6.99
CA LYS A 55 -19.20 13.27 -7.91
C LYS A 55 -18.14 12.20 -8.07
N LEU A 56 -18.43 10.99 -7.59
CA LEU A 56 -17.51 9.86 -7.70
C LEU A 56 -17.19 9.52 -9.16
N GLU A 57 -18.13 9.70 -10.10
CA GLU A 57 -17.91 9.38 -11.51
C GLU A 57 -16.77 10.20 -12.12
N ASN A 58 -16.64 11.47 -11.72
CA ASN A 58 -15.55 12.33 -12.18
C ASN A 58 -14.19 11.80 -11.68
N VAL A 59 -14.13 11.42 -10.40
CA VAL A 59 -12.90 10.93 -9.76
C VAL A 59 -12.46 9.60 -10.38
N LEU A 60 -13.42 8.71 -10.68
CA LEU A 60 -13.14 7.46 -11.39
C LEU A 60 -12.64 7.71 -12.81
N ALA A 61 -13.26 8.64 -13.56
CA ALA A 61 -12.80 8.99 -14.90
C ALA A 61 -11.36 9.53 -14.88
N TRP A 62 -11.03 10.44 -13.96
CA TRP A 62 -9.66 10.96 -13.82
C TRP A 62 -8.67 9.88 -13.40
N LYS A 63 -9.07 8.96 -12.51
CA LYS A 63 -8.24 7.82 -12.12
C LYS A 63 -7.82 7.00 -13.34
N ASP A 64 -8.76 6.72 -14.25
CA ASP A 64 -8.50 5.89 -15.43
C ASP A 64 -7.80 6.65 -16.57
N GLU A 65 -8.12 7.93 -16.77
CA GLU A 65 -7.59 8.76 -17.86
C GLU A 65 -6.22 9.36 -17.55
N CYS A 66 -5.99 9.80 -16.31
CA CYS A 66 -4.83 10.60 -15.96
C CYS A 66 -3.68 9.79 -15.34
N PHE A 67 -3.94 8.63 -14.75
CA PHE A 67 -2.94 7.89 -13.96
C PHE A 67 -2.62 6.53 -14.54
N GLU A 68 -1.36 6.12 -14.51
CA GLU A 68 -0.90 4.77 -14.81
C GLU A 68 -0.22 4.22 -13.56
N ILE A 69 -0.79 3.16 -12.97
CA ILE A 69 -0.13 2.47 -11.86
C ILE A 69 1.03 1.69 -12.45
N VAL A 70 2.22 2.26 -12.33
CA VAL A 70 3.46 1.54 -12.58
C VAL A 70 3.76 0.84 -11.29
N LYS A 71 3.66 -0.50 -11.30
CA LYS A 71 4.07 -1.32 -10.16
C LYS A 71 5.49 -0.89 -9.85
N GLU A 72 5.68 -0.16 -8.75
CA GLU A 72 7.00 0.28 -8.36
C GLU A 72 7.79 -1.00 -8.24
N CYS A 73 8.84 -1.16 -9.04
CA CYS A 73 9.88 -2.15 -8.79
C CYS A 73 10.66 -1.74 -7.53
N ARG A 74 9.98 -1.20 -6.51
CA ARG A 74 10.52 -1.22 -5.16
C ARG A 74 10.71 -2.70 -4.84
N PRO A 75 11.87 -3.09 -4.32
CA PRO A 75 12.07 -4.44 -3.84
C PRO A 75 10.85 -4.83 -2.99
N GLN A 76 10.24 -5.97 -3.29
CA GLN A 76 9.15 -6.46 -2.46
C GLN A 76 9.66 -6.54 -1.04
N THR A 77 8.99 -5.85 -0.12
CA THR A 77 9.35 -5.95 1.28
C THR A 77 8.97 -7.33 1.79
N ASN A 78 9.65 -7.79 2.84
CA ASN A 78 9.30 -9.01 3.55
C ASN A 78 7.84 -9.02 4.03
N ALA A 79 7.26 -7.85 4.33
CA ALA A 79 5.83 -7.71 4.60
C ALA A 79 4.95 -7.92 3.34
N ASP A 80 5.38 -7.44 2.17
CA ASP A 80 4.66 -7.67 0.91
C ASP A 80 4.66 -9.17 0.52
N ARG A 81 5.76 -9.86 0.84
CA ARG A 81 5.87 -11.32 0.65
C ARG A 81 4.87 -12.06 1.54
N ILE A 82 4.76 -11.71 2.82
CA ILE A 82 3.77 -12.28 3.74
C ILE A 82 2.33 -12.05 3.24
N ARG A 83 2.00 -10.83 2.79
CA ARG A 83 0.65 -10.54 2.25
C ARG A 83 0.31 -11.34 0.98
N SER A 84 1.32 -11.90 0.33
CA SER A 84 1.19 -12.68 -0.90
C SER A 84 1.28 -14.20 -0.67
N MET A 85 1.48 -14.66 0.56
CA MET A 85 1.53 -16.09 0.90
C MET A 85 0.15 -16.75 0.79
N THR A 86 0.11 -18.02 0.42
CA THR A 86 -1.10 -18.84 0.57
C THR A 86 -1.39 -19.16 2.04
N ASP A 87 -2.58 -19.66 2.34
CA ASP A 87 -2.96 -20.09 3.69
C ASP A 87 -1.99 -21.16 4.23
N GLU A 88 -1.54 -22.07 3.37
CA GLU A 88 -0.59 -23.13 3.72
C GLU A 88 0.83 -22.59 3.97
N GLU A 89 1.32 -21.69 3.10
CA GLU A 89 2.64 -21.06 3.26
C GLU A 89 2.71 -20.21 4.53
N LEU A 90 1.63 -19.46 4.81
CA LEU A 90 1.52 -18.65 6.01
C LEU A 90 1.48 -19.54 7.26
N LEU A 91 0.74 -20.64 7.23
CA LEU A 91 0.68 -21.59 8.35
C LEU A 91 2.06 -22.22 8.61
N ASP A 92 2.77 -22.68 7.58
CA ASP A 92 4.11 -23.26 7.72
C ASP A 92 5.10 -22.25 8.32
N PHE A 93 5.07 -21.01 7.83
CA PHE A 93 5.88 -19.93 8.38
C PHE A 93 5.58 -19.68 9.86
N LEU A 94 4.30 -19.57 10.25
CA LEU A 94 3.91 -19.37 11.64
C LEU A 94 4.32 -20.55 12.53
N CYS A 95 4.27 -21.78 12.02
CA CYS A 95 4.72 -22.98 12.74
C CYS A 95 6.23 -22.98 13.00
N SER A 96 7.01 -22.29 12.17
CA SER A 96 8.47 -22.25 12.27
C SER A 96 9.01 -21.32 13.37
N ILE A 97 8.17 -20.47 13.96
CA ILE A 97 8.58 -19.41 14.91
C ILE A 97 8.49 -19.89 16.36
N GLU A 98 9.60 -19.83 17.09
CA GLU A 98 9.62 -20.00 18.56
C GLU A 98 9.04 -18.78 19.26
N THR A 99 8.08 -19.01 20.15
CA THR A 99 7.66 -18.00 21.13
C THR A 99 8.09 -18.41 22.53
N TYR A 100 8.26 -17.44 23.42
CA TYR A 100 8.64 -17.68 24.81
C TYR A 100 7.55 -17.15 25.75
N GLU A 101 7.07 -17.99 26.65
CA GLU A 101 6.28 -17.55 27.80
C GLU A 101 7.03 -17.99 29.06
N GLN A 102 7.37 -17.03 29.92
CA GLN A 102 8.03 -17.30 31.21
C GLN A 102 9.27 -18.22 31.11
N GLY A 103 10.08 -18.06 30.05
CA GLY A 103 11.32 -18.80 29.86
C GLY A 103 11.16 -20.22 29.28
N SER A 104 9.95 -20.63 28.88
CA SER A 104 9.73 -21.88 28.16
C SER A 104 9.45 -21.63 26.68
N VAL A 105 10.14 -22.35 25.79
CA VAL A 105 9.85 -22.35 24.34
C VAL A 105 8.47 -22.96 24.12
N LYS A 106 7.59 -22.24 23.44
CA LYS A 106 6.32 -22.74 22.93
C LYS A 106 6.36 -22.74 21.41
N THR A 107 6.15 -23.92 20.84
CA THR A 107 5.77 -24.10 19.44
C THR A 107 4.31 -24.54 19.38
N ILE A 108 3.70 -24.40 18.21
CA ILE A 108 2.40 -25.03 17.93
C ILE A 108 2.60 -26.55 18.03
N GLU A 109 1.64 -27.26 18.63
CA GLU A 109 1.79 -28.64 19.12
C GLU A 109 2.49 -29.58 18.11
N GLY A 110 3.74 -29.97 18.40
CA GLY A 110 4.55 -30.86 17.56
C GLY A 110 5.43 -30.18 16.50
N GLY A 111 5.37 -28.86 16.37
CA GLY A 111 6.24 -28.09 15.48
C GLY A 111 7.69 -28.04 15.97
N VAL A 112 8.63 -28.30 15.07
CA VAL A 112 10.05 -28.01 15.27
C VAL A 112 10.24 -26.55 14.92
N ALA A 113 10.71 -25.78 15.88
CA ALA A 113 10.98 -24.39 15.64
C ALA A 113 12.31 -24.21 14.90
N MET A 114 12.31 -23.29 13.93
CA MET A 114 13.45 -23.06 13.05
C MET A 114 13.99 -21.63 13.17
N CYS A 115 13.20 -20.69 13.70
CA CYS A 115 13.63 -19.32 13.96
C CYS A 115 12.92 -18.72 15.18
N SER A 116 13.54 -17.74 15.82
CA SER A 116 13.01 -16.98 16.95
C SER A 116 12.25 -15.74 16.50
N VAL A 117 11.35 -15.23 17.35
CA VAL A 117 10.67 -13.93 17.12
C VAL A 117 11.66 -12.80 16.85
N THR A 118 12.81 -12.78 17.52
CA THR A 118 13.85 -11.76 17.32
C THR A 118 14.47 -11.84 15.91
N GLU A 119 14.69 -13.04 15.39
CA GLU A 119 15.19 -13.24 14.02
C GLU A 119 14.17 -12.81 12.97
N VAL A 120 12.88 -13.07 13.23
CA VAL A 120 11.78 -12.57 12.38
C VAL A 120 11.71 -11.04 12.40
N GLU A 121 11.88 -10.41 13.58
CA GLU A 121 11.93 -8.95 13.70
C GLU A 121 13.08 -8.35 12.90
N GLN A 122 14.28 -8.94 12.99
CA GLN A 122 15.44 -8.52 12.21
C GLN A 122 15.22 -8.71 10.71
N TRP A 123 14.65 -9.84 10.30
CA TRP A 123 14.32 -10.12 8.91
C TRP A 123 13.33 -9.11 8.32
N LEU A 124 12.29 -8.74 9.07
CA LEU A 124 11.33 -7.72 8.64
C LEU A 124 11.97 -6.33 8.47
N LYS A 125 12.97 -5.99 9.29
CA LYS A 125 13.67 -4.69 9.25
C LYS A 125 14.77 -4.62 8.19
N ALA A 126 15.37 -5.76 7.81
CA ALA A 126 16.54 -5.81 6.93
C ALA A 126 16.32 -5.16 5.54
N GLU A 127 15.09 -5.08 5.04
CA GLU A 127 14.76 -4.45 3.76
C GLU A 127 14.22 -3.01 3.89
N SER A 128 13.99 -2.55 5.12
CA SER A 128 13.56 -1.16 5.39
C SER A 128 14.71 -0.14 5.44
N GLU A 129 15.96 -0.63 5.44
CA GLU A 129 17.19 0.17 5.54
C GLU A 129 17.93 0.36 4.19
N GLY A 130 17.32 -0.06 3.08
CA GLY A 130 17.90 -0.03 1.72
C GLY A 130 17.39 1.08 0.82
#